data_AF-A0AAE6JFU7-F1
#
_entry.id   AF-A0AAE6JFU7-F1
#
_cell.length_a   1.000
_cell.length_b   1.000
_cell.length_c   1.000
_cell.angle_alpha   90.00
_cell.angle_beta   90.00
_cell.angle_gamma   90.00
#
_symmetry.space_group_name_H-M   'P 1'
#
loop_
_entity.id
_entity.type
_entity.pdbx_description
1 polymer ?
#
loop_
_entity_poly.entity_id
_entity_poly.type
_entity_poly.pdbx_seq_one_letter_code
_entity_poly.pdbx_strand_id
1 'polypeptide(L)'
;MDNYAIMVSTDKGVHHFEVGEYVHHDDTKCKYKVFENGVMIASFEPDHHDFLHICQNPGEVNEEILHLLADQIEKHHPQGKFDNPQKHIL
;
A
#
# COMPACT_ATOMS: atom_id res chain seq x y z
N MET A 1 15.18 1.65 -1.77
CA MET A 1 13.74 1.31 -1.78
C MET A 1 13.69 -0.18 -1.95
N ASP A 2 13.35 -0.89 -0.87
CA ASP A 2 13.14 -2.32 -0.93
C ASP A 2 11.66 -2.53 -1.27
N ASN A 3 11.41 -3.10 -2.44
CA ASN A 3 10.07 -3.53 -2.83
C ASN A 3 9.86 -4.97 -2.33
N TYR A 4 8.64 -5.31 -1.96
CA TYR A 4 8.26 -6.69 -1.63
C TYR A 4 7.16 -7.20 -2.56
N ALA A 5 7.18 -8.51 -2.80
CA ALA A 5 6.20 -9.15 -3.66
C ALA A 5 4.91 -9.46 -2.89
N ILE A 6 3.76 -9.17 -3.50
CA ILE A 6 2.44 -9.59 -3.04
C ILE A 6 1.82 -10.48 -4.11
N MET A 7 1.15 -11.54 -3.66
CA MET A 7 0.34 -12.39 -4.52
C MET A 7 -1.13 -12.28 -4.11
N VAL A 8 -2.00 -12.01 -5.08
CA VAL A 8 -3.46 -11.97 -4.88
C VAL A 8 -4.09 -13.06 -5.71
N SER A 9 -4.82 -13.95 -5.06
CA SER A 9 -5.58 -15.02 -5.73
C SER A 9 -7.05 -14.62 -5.82
N THR A 10 -7.58 -14.63 -7.03
CA THR A 10 -9.02 -14.44 -7.33
C THR A 10 -9.56 -15.65 -8.07
N ASP A 11 -10.87 -15.72 -8.28
CA ASP A 11 -11.49 -16.75 -9.12
C ASP A 11 -10.98 -16.75 -10.57
N LYS A 12 -10.38 -15.64 -11.02
CA LYS A 12 -9.83 -15.45 -12.37
C LYS A 12 -8.37 -15.84 -12.50
N GLY A 13 -7.68 -16.09 -11.38
CA GLY A 13 -6.27 -16.47 -11.36
C GLY A 13 -5.46 -15.78 -10.26
N VAL A 14 -4.15 -16.01 -10.31
CA VAL A 14 -3.17 -15.45 -9.38
C VAL A 14 -2.47 -14.26 -10.04
N HIS A 15 -2.53 -13.11 -9.38
CA HIS A 15 -1.86 -11.89 -9.79
C HIS A 15 -0.60 -11.67 -8.94
N HIS A 16 0.46 -11.23 -9.60
CA HIS A 16 1.75 -10.94 -8.97
C HIS A 16 2.03 -9.45 -9.01
N PHE A 17 2.26 -8.88 -7.84
CA PHE A 17 2.50 -7.45 -7.69
C PHE A 17 3.78 -7.20 -6.91
N GLU A 18 4.37 -6.04 -7.13
CA GLU A 18 5.45 -5.49 -6.31
C GLU A 18 4.94 -4.25 -5.59
N VAL A 19 5.24 -4.13 -4.30
CA VAL A 19 4.88 -2.97 -3.50
C VAL A 19 6.13 -2.26 -3.02
N GLY A 20 6.19 -0.96 -3.26
CA GLY A 20 7.23 -0.08 -2.72
C GLY A 20 6.66 0.95 -1.76
N GLU A 21 7.35 1.20 -0.65
CA GLU A 21 7.04 2.25 0.33
C GLU A 21 7.89 3.51 0.06
N TYR A 22 7.24 4.66 -0.06
CA TYR A 22 7.87 5.95 -0.40
C TYR A 22 7.68 6.94 0.76
N VAL A 23 8.77 7.28 1.45
CA VAL A 23 8.78 8.15 2.65
C VAL A 23 9.13 9.62 2.30
N HIS A 24 8.96 10.05 1.05
CA HIS A 24 9.45 11.38 0.65
C HIS A 24 8.62 12.52 1.25
N HIS A 25 9.35 13.44 1.90
CA HIS A 25 8.89 14.50 2.80
C HIS A 25 8.00 15.60 2.18
N ASP A 26 7.75 15.58 0.87
CA ASP A 26 7.14 16.73 0.16
C ASP A 26 5.74 16.50 -0.41
N ASP A 27 5.24 15.26 -0.50
CA ASP A 27 3.85 15.03 -0.93
C ASP A 27 3.30 13.75 -0.28
N THR A 28 2.68 13.94 0.87
CA THR A 28 2.19 12.94 1.84
C THR A 28 1.05 12.05 1.36
N LYS A 29 0.69 12.09 0.08
CA LYS A 29 -0.61 11.57 -0.37
C LYS A 29 -0.61 10.18 -0.95
N CYS A 30 0.50 9.60 -1.42
CA CYS A 30 0.47 8.20 -1.89
C CYS A 30 1.70 7.42 -1.39
N LYS A 31 1.63 6.91 -0.16
CA LYS A 31 2.74 6.28 0.55
C LYS A 31 3.18 4.94 -0.06
N TYR A 32 2.23 4.13 -0.52
CA TYR A 32 2.50 2.82 -1.10
C TYR A 32 2.20 2.83 -2.59
N LYS A 33 3.11 2.29 -3.39
CA LYS A 33 2.90 2.13 -4.84
C LYS A 33 2.94 0.67 -5.21
N VAL A 34 1.97 0.24 -6.00
CA VAL A 34 1.82 -1.14 -6.48
C VAL A 34 2.16 -1.17 -7.95
N PHE A 35 3.03 -2.12 -8.31
CA PHE A 35 3.53 -2.32 -9.63
C PHE A 35 3.17 -3.71 -10.15
N GLU A 36 2.85 -3.79 -11.44
CA GLU A 36 2.72 -5.04 -12.19
C GLU A 36 3.64 -4.94 -13.40
N ASN A 37 4.54 -5.92 -13.59
CA ASN A 37 5.55 -5.92 -14.66
C ASN A 37 6.39 -4.62 -14.72
N GLY A 38 6.70 -4.04 -13.56
CA GLY A 38 7.46 -2.79 -13.44
C GLY A 38 6.68 -1.50 -13.74
N VAL A 39 5.38 -1.59 -14.03
CA VAL A 39 4.50 -0.44 -14.28
C VAL A 39 3.65 -0.17 -13.05
N MET A 40 3.57 1.09 -12.59
CA MET A 40 2.71 1.47 -11.47
C MET A 40 1.24 1.41 -11.91
N ILE A 41 0.46 0.56 -11.24
CA ILE A 41 -0.96 0.31 -11.56
C ILE A 41 -1.91 0.88 -10.51
N ALA A 42 -1.44 1.02 -9.27
CA ALA A 42 -2.21 1.56 -8.16
C ALA A 42 -1.28 2.15 -7.10
N SER A 43 -1.82 3.03 -6.25
CA SER A 43 -1.13 3.51 -5.07
C SER A 43 -2.09 3.73 -3.92
N PHE A 44 -1.62 3.56 -2.70
CA PHE A 44 -2.40 3.67 -1.48
C PHE A 44 -1.84 4.73 -0.53
N GLU A 45 -2.73 5.28 0.28
CA GLU A 45 -2.40 6.24 1.33
C GLU A 45 -3.06 5.83 2.65
N PRO A 46 -2.34 5.89 3.78
CA PRO A 46 -2.96 5.70 5.08
C PRO A 46 -3.84 6.92 5.40
N ASP A 47 -5.03 6.69 5.95
CA ASP A 47 -5.82 7.74 6.59
C ASP A 47 -5.31 8.06 8.01
N HIS A 48 -6.04 8.92 8.72
CA HIS A 48 -5.75 9.30 10.10
C HIS A 48 -5.81 8.14 11.12
N HIS A 49 -6.36 6.99 10.73
CA HIS A 49 -6.43 5.77 11.53
C HIS A 49 -5.54 4.65 10.97
N ASP A 50 -4.62 4.99 10.06
CA ASP A 50 -3.69 4.06 9.41
C ASP A 50 -4.34 3.01 8.49
N PHE A 51 -5.60 3.21 8.08
CA PHE A 51 -6.23 2.35 7.06
C PHE A 51 -5.84 2.80 5.66
N LEU A 52 -5.55 1.83 4.78
CA LEU A 52 -5.17 2.13 3.41
C LEU A 52 -6.37 2.46 2.53
N HIS A 53 -6.32 3.65 1.93
CA HIS A 53 -7.25 4.08 0.90
C HIS A 53 -6.56 4.18 -0.45
N ILE A 54 -7.34 4.02 -1.52
CA ILE A 54 -6.83 4.14 -2.89
C ILE A 54 -6.52 5.62 -3.16
N CYS A 55 -5.24 5.92 -3.39
CA CYS A 55 -4.78 7.24 -3.80
C CYS A 55 -4.84 7.42 -5.33
N GLN A 56 -4.37 6.42 -6.09
CA GLN A 56 -4.39 6.41 -7.55
C GLN A 56 -4.67 5.01 -8.07
N ASN A 57 -5.36 4.92 -9.20
CA ASN A 57 -5.66 3.67 -9.91
C ASN A 57 -5.50 3.83 -11.45
N PRO A 58 -4.31 4.19 -11.96
CA PRO A 58 -4.09 4.35 -13.39
C PRO A 58 -4.18 3.04 -14.18
N GLY A 59 -4.01 1.89 -13.51
CA GLY A 59 -4.14 0.57 -14.12
C GLY A 59 -5.59 0.09 -14.25
N GLU A 60 -6.58 0.90 -13.86
CA GLU A 60 -8.01 0.52 -13.84
C GLU A 60 -8.23 -0.82 -13.12
N VAL A 61 -7.46 -1.05 -12.07
CA VAL A 61 -7.49 -2.28 -11.27
C VAL A 61 -8.88 -2.43 -10.67
N ASN A 62 -9.42 -3.64 -10.76
CA ASN A 62 -10.73 -3.94 -10.21
C ASN A 62 -10.75 -3.73 -8.68
N GLU A 63 -11.88 -3.24 -8.18
CA GLU A 63 -12.07 -2.93 -6.76
C GLU A 63 -11.80 -4.13 -5.83
N GLU A 64 -12.17 -5.35 -6.21
CA GLU A 64 -11.88 -6.56 -5.44
C GLU A 64 -10.37 -6.75 -5.23
N ILE A 65 -9.58 -6.57 -6.30
CA ILE A 65 -8.12 -6.69 -6.24
C ILE A 65 -7.52 -5.55 -5.41
N LEU A 66 -8.06 -4.33 -5.50
CA LEU A 66 -7.61 -3.21 -4.70
C LEU A 66 -7.81 -3.44 -3.20
N HIS A 67 -8.96 -3.98 -2.80
CA HIS A 67 -9.22 -4.35 -1.41
C HIS A 67 -8.28 -5.46 -0.93
N LEU A 68 -8.06 -6.50 -1.74
CA LEU A 68 -7.11 -7.56 -1.42
C LEU A 68 -5.67 -7.06 -1.32
N LEU A 69 -5.28 -6.10 -2.16
CA LEU A 69 -3.98 -5.44 -2.08
C LEU A 69 -3.82 -4.67 -0.77
N ALA A 70 -4.80 -3.85 -0.40
CA ALA A 70 -4.78 -3.10 0.86
C ALA A 70 -4.60 -4.04 2.07
N ASP A 71 -5.42 -5.10 2.14
CA ASP A 71 -5.33 -6.12 3.18
C ASP A 71 -3.93 -6.75 3.28
N GLN A 72 -3.30 -7.05 2.14
CA GLN A 72 -1.97 -7.69 2.12
C GLN A 72 -0.87 -6.72 2.51
N ILE A 73 -0.97 -5.45 2.11
CA ILE A 73 -0.04 -4.39 2.52
C ILE A 73 -0.14 -4.18 4.04
N GLU A 74 -1.36 -4.07 4.59
CA GLU A 74 -1.58 -3.93 6.04
C GLU A 74 -1.06 -5.14 6.82
N LYS A 75 -1.25 -6.37 6.32
CA LYS A 75 -0.69 -7.59 6.93
C LYS A 75 0.83 -7.63 6.91
N HIS A 76 1.46 -7.10 5.86
CA HIS A 76 2.92 -7.02 5.77
C HIS A 76 3.50 -5.97 6.73
N HIS A 77 2.70 -4.97 7.08
CA HIS A 77 3.03 -3.94 8.07
C HIS A 77 2.10 -4.06 9.31
N PRO A 78 2.19 -5.14 10.12
CA PRO A 78 1.31 -5.38 11.27
C PRO A 78 1.50 -4.36 12.42
N GLN A 79 2.27 -3.30 12.20
CA GLN A 79 2.51 -2.24 13.16
C GLN A 79 1.56 -1.08 12.91
N GLY A 80 0.45 -1.06 13.66
CA GLY A 80 -0.14 0.18 14.18
C GLY A 80 0.82 0.92 15.13
N LYS A 81 2.01 1.26 14.63
CA LYS A 81 3.01 2.12 15.24
C LYS A 81 3.72 2.87 14.12
N PHE A 82 3.00 3.78 13.47
CA PHE A 82 3.63 5.06 13.24
C PHE A 82 3.96 5.60 14.63
N ASP A 83 5.23 5.54 15.00
CA ASP A 83 5.73 6.14 16.23
C ASP A 83 5.25 7.59 16.25
N ASN A 84 4.30 7.88 17.12
CA ASN A 84 4.00 9.24 17.52
C ASN A 84 5.24 9.77 18.26
N PRO A 85 6.01 10.73 17.71
CA PRO A 85 7.19 11.23 18.40
C PRO A 85 6.85 12.09 19.65
N GLN A 86 5.57 12.27 20.00
CA GLN A 86 5.13 13.15 21.09
C GLN A 86 4.58 12.46 22.34
N LYS A 87 5.02 11.25 22.68
CA LYS A 87 4.82 10.72 24.05
C LYS A 87 6.11 10.19 24.67
N HIS A 88 7.10 11.07 24.74
CA HIS A 88 8.07 11.08 25.82
C HIS A 88 8.16 12.53 26.31
N ILE A 89 7.48 12.86 27.41
CA ILE A 89 7.83 13.89 28.38
C ILE A 89 6.83 13.70 29.56
N LEU A 90 7.43 13.20 30.65
CA LEU A 90 7.05 13.20 32.07
C LEU A 90 5.78 12.46 32.51
#